data_AF-A0A9D7MMS3-F1
#
_entry.id   AF-A0A9D7MMS3-F1
#
_cell.length_a   1.000
_cell.length_b   1.000
_cell.length_c   1.000
_cell.angle_alpha   90.00
_cell.angle_beta   90.00
_cell.angle_gamma   90.00
#
_symmetry.space_group_name_H-M   'P 1'
#
loop_
_entity.id
_entity.type
_entity.pdbx_description
1 polymer ?
#
loop_
_entity_poly.entity_id
_entity_poly.type
_entity_poly.pdbx_seq_one_letter_code
_entity_poly.pdbx_strand_id
1 'polypeptide(L)'
;MDIKISDILDPACVALNLEVKDKTDALNKMVDLLAKSGKVQDRVTLGSVILERERLMSTGIGNGVALPHGKTNVVDRSMAVLQRWPRR
;
A
#
# COMPACT_ATOMS: atom_id res chain seq x y z
N MET A 1 7.38 -12.18 -19.22
CA MET A 1 6.70 -10.88 -19.35
C MET A 1 7.18 -10.06 -18.17
N ASP A 2 8.03 -9.08 -18.40
CA ASP A 2 8.64 -8.29 -17.33
C ASP A 2 7.68 -7.15 -16.96
N ILE A 3 7.23 -7.12 -15.70
CA ILE A 3 6.40 -6.04 -15.17
C ILE A 3 7.33 -4.95 -14.64
N LYS A 4 7.22 -3.73 -15.17
CA LYS A 4 7.92 -2.57 -14.64
C LYS A 4 7.08 -1.95 -13.53
N ILE A 5 7.75 -1.31 -12.56
CA ILE A 5 7.04 -0.56 -11.50
C ILE A 5 6.16 0.54 -12.11
N SER A 6 6.61 1.18 -13.19
CA SER A 6 5.83 2.16 -13.95
C SER A 6 4.50 1.63 -14.48
N ASP A 7 4.35 0.31 -14.62
CA ASP A 7 3.13 -0.29 -15.16
C ASP A 7 2.04 -0.44 -14.07
N ILE A 8 2.43 -0.37 -12.80
CA ILE A 8 1.54 -0.60 -11.63
C ILE A 8 1.47 0.59 -10.67
N LEU A 9 2.42 1.54 -10.74
CA LEU A 9 2.46 2.72 -9.89
C LEU A 9 1.89 3.93 -10.64
N ASP A 10 0.66 4.28 -10.30
CA ASP A 10 0.01 5.50 -10.78
C ASP A 10 0.61 6.73 -10.06
N PRO A 11 0.93 7.84 -10.73
CA PRO A 11 1.36 9.07 -10.08
C PRO A 11 0.41 9.56 -8.97
N ALA A 12 -0.90 9.31 -9.11
CA ALA A 12 -1.89 9.64 -8.07
C ALA A 12 -1.74 8.79 -6.80
N CYS A 13 -1.04 7.67 -6.88
CA CYS A 13 -0.73 6.74 -5.80
C CYS A 13 0.65 7.01 -5.16
N VAL A 14 1.22 8.20 -5.35
CA VAL A 14 2.48 8.63 -4.75
C VAL A 14 2.23 9.70 -3.67
N ALA A 15 2.67 9.44 -2.44
CA ALA A 15 2.53 10.36 -1.31
C ALA A 15 3.85 10.53 -0.55
N LEU A 16 4.58 11.62 -0.81
CA LEU A 16 5.94 11.80 -0.29
C LEU A 16 6.03 12.50 1.08
N ASN A 17 4.97 13.17 1.51
CA ASN A 17 4.91 13.94 2.75
C ASN A 17 3.72 13.49 3.59
N LEU A 18 3.61 12.18 3.76
CA LEU A 18 2.48 11.59 4.47
C LEU A 18 2.73 11.67 5.98
N GLU A 19 2.01 12.54 6.67
CA GLU A 19 1.96 12.52 8.13
C GLU A 19 1.29 11.21 8.56
N VAL A 20 1.94 10.40 9.38
CA VAL A 20 1.34 9.18 9.95
C VAL A 20 1.69 9.10 11.42
N LYS A 21 0.75 8.60 12.21
CA LYS A 21 0.90 8.52 13.68
C LYS A 21 1.65 7.27 14.10
N ASP A 22 1.33 6.16 13.46
CA ASP A 22 1.87 4.84 13.74
C ASP A 22 1.80 3.96 12.48
N LYS A 23 2.24 2.71 12.64
CA LYS A 23 2.27 1.71 11.58
C LYS A 23 0.88 1.41 11.01
N THR A 24 -0.15 1.32 11.86
CA THR A 24 -1.51 1.02 11.43
C THR A 24 -2.08 2.18 10.62
N ASP A 25 -1.86 3.41 11.06
CA ASP A 25 -2.21 4.63 10.31
C ASP A 25 -1.50 4.65 8.94
N ALA A 26 -0.21 4.31 8.89
CA ALA A 26 0.52 4.22 7.62
C ALA A 26 -0.04 3.17 6.65
N LEU A 27 -0.48 2.02 7.15
CA LEU A 27 -1.12 0.97 6.32
C LEU A 27 -2.50 1.41 5.85
N ASN A 28 -3.30 2.03 6.72
CA ASN A 28 -4.62 2.54 6.36
C ASN A 28 -4.53 3.63 5.29
N LYS A 29 -3.58 4.58 5.40
CA LYS A 29 -3.39 5.61 4.38
C LYS A 29 -2.90 5.04 3.04
N MET A 30 -2.05 4.02 3.07
CA MET A 30 -1.67 3.28 1.86
C MET A 30 -2.90 2.68 1.16
N VAL A 31 -3.79 2.04 1.93
CA VAL A 31 -5.05 1.46 1.44
C VAL A 31 -5.99 2.55 0.89
N ASP A 32 -6.08 3.70 1.57
CA ASP A 32 -6.89 4.83 1.10
C ASP A 32 -6.36 5.41 -0.23
N LEU A 33 -5.03 5.49 -0.39
CA LEU A 33 -4.41 5.92 -1.66
C LEU A 33 -4.67 4.94 -2.79
N LEU A 34 -4.62 3.63 -2.53
CA LEU A 34 -5.04 2.62 -3.51
C LEU A 34 -6.51 2.79 -3.86
N ALA A 35 -7.39 2.96 -2.88
CA ALA A 35 -8.82 3.09 -3.10
C ALA A 35 -9.19 4.35 -3.91
N LYS A 36 -8.50 5.47 -3.67
CA LYS A 36 -8.69 6.73 -4.41
C LYS A 36 -8.40 6.62 -5.91
N SER A 37 -7.66 5.60 -6.35
CA SER A 37 -7.40 5.36 -7.78
C SER A 37 -8.65 4.98 -8.59
N GLY A 38 -9.76 4.62 -7.93
CA GLY A 38 -10.97 4.11 -8.57
C GLY A 38 -10.85 2.68 -9.10
N LYS A 39 -9.72 2.00 -8.86
CA LYS A 39 -9.44 0.63 -9.32
C LYS A 39 -9.62 -0.44 -8.22
N VAL A 40 -10.10 -0.03 -7.06
CA VAL A 40 -10.39 -0.89 -5.90
C VAL A 40 -11.89 -0.95 -5.69
N GLN A 41 -12.45 -2.15 -5.74
CA GLN A 41 -13.89 -2.39 -5.62
C GLN A 41 -14.36 -2.34 -4.16
N ASP A 42 -13.52 -2.84 -3.24
CA ASP A 42 -13.81 -2.86 -1.80
C ASP A 42 -12.56 -2.50 -0.99
N ARG A 43 -12.55 -1.27 -0.47
CA ARG A 43 -11.51 -0.72 0.40
C ARG A 43 -11.42 -1.47 1.74
N VAL A 44 -12.55 -1.90 2.30
CA VAL A 44 -12.57 -2.61 3.60
C VAL A 44 -11.88 -3.95 3.47
N THR A 45 -12.23 -4.72 2.44
CA THR A 45 -11.58 -6.01 2.17
C THR A 45 -10.09 -5.82 1.84
N LEU A 46 -9.72 -4.83 1.03
CA LEU A 46 -8.31 -4.52 0.76
C LEU A 46 -7.54 -4.23 2.06
N GLY A 47 -8.11 -3.40 2.94
CA GLY A 47 -7.51 -3.07 4.24
C GLY A 47 -7.32 -4.29 5.12
N SER A 48 -8.33 -5.15 5.24
CA SER A 48 -8.25 -6.39 6.01
C SER A 48 -7.14 -7.31 5.50
N VAL A 49 -7.02 -7.50 4.19
CA VAL A 49 -5.99 -8.34 3.57
C VAL A 49 -4.58 -7.83 3.89
N ILE A 50 -4.34 -6.52 3.77
CA ILE A 50 -3.04 -5.92 4.09
C ILE A 50 -2.70 -6.06 5.58
N LEU A 51 -3.65 -5.75 6.46
CA LEU A 51 -3.45 -5.81 7.91
C LEU A 51 -3.23 -7.24 8.39
N GLU A 52 -3.96 -8.21 7.82
CA GLU A 52 -3.75 -9.63 8.10
C GLU A 52 -2.35 -10.06 7.67
N ARG A 53 -1.91 -9.67 6.47
CA ARG A 53 -0.56 -10.01 5.99
C ARG A 53 0.53 -9.45 6.90
N GLU A 54 0.38 -8.22 7.36
CA GLU A 54 1.35 -7.58 8.27
C GLU A 54 1.36 -8.23 9.66
N ARG A 55 0.21 -8.76 10.12
CA ARG A 55 0.09 -9.44 11.42
C ARG A 55 0.84 -10.76 11.47
N LEU A 56 0.88 -11.51 10.36
CA LEU A 56 1.59 -12.80 10.27
C LEU A 56 3.10 -12.62 10.52
N MET A 57 3.67 -11.59 9.90
CA MET A 57 5.07 -11.21 10.04
C MET A 57 5.23 -9.81 9.47
N SER A 58 6.12 -9.01 10.06
CA SER A 58 6.36 -7.67 9.53
C SER A 58 6.81 -7.71 8.08
N THR A 59 6.28 -6.80 7.26
CA THR A 59 6.74 -6.59 5.87
C THR A 59 7.90 -5.58 5.78
N GLY A 60 8.44 -5.16 6.93
CA GLY A 60 9.68 -4.38 6.99
C GLY A 60 10.86 -5.20 6.49
N ILE A 61 11.59 -4.67 5.51
CA ILE A 61 12.77 -5.32 4.92
C ILE A 61 14.09 -4.75 5.44
N GLY A 62 14.03 -3.82 6.40
CA GLY A 62 15.18 -3.13 6.96
C GLY A 62 15.42 -1.75 6.30
N ASN A 63 16.43 -1.03 6.80
CA ASN A 63 16.85 0.28 6.28
C ASN A 63 15.73 1.34 6.17
N GLY A 64 14.69 1.24 7.00
CA GLY A 64 13.55 2.16 6.96
C GLY A 64 12.58 1.92 5.80
N VAL A 65 12.65 0.76 5.14
CA VAL A 65 11.75 0.37 4.05
C VAL A 65 10.86 -0.81 4.48
N ALA A 66 9.61 -0.78 4.03
CA ALA A 66 8.67 -1.88 4.15
C ALA A 66 7.90 -2.06 2.83
N LEU A 67 7.43 -3.27 2.59
CA LEU A 67 6.61 -3.60 1.42
C LEU A 67 5.29 -4.24 1.84
N PRO A 68 4.33 -3.48 2.41
CA PRO A 68 3.03 -4.03 2.76
C PRO A 68 2.28 -4.45 1.49
N HIS A 69 1.89 -5.72 1.39
CA HIS A 69 1.31 -6.30 0.19
C HIS A 69 0.21 -7.32 0.54
N GLY A 70 -0.58 -7.72 -0.45
CA GLY A 70 -1.61 -8.73 -0.28
C GLY A 70 -2.22 -9.14 -1.61
N LYS A 71 -2.82 -10.33 -1.66
CA LYS A 71 -3.53 -10.86 -2.83
C LYS A 71 -5.03 -10.85 -2.55
N THR A 72 -5.80 -10.28 -3.46
CA THR A 72 -7.25 -10.15 -3.33
C THR A 72 -7.91 -10.02 -4.69
N ASN A 73 -9.19 -10.37 -4.78
CA ASN A 73 -10.01 -10.22 -5.99
C ASN A 73 -10.71 -8.85 -6.08
N VAL A 74 -10.47 -7.95 -5.12
CA VAL A 74 -11.08 -6.61 -5.11
C VAL A 74 -10.34 -5.59 -5.99
N VAL A 75 -9.32 -6.04 -6.71
CA VAL A 75 -8.56 -5.30 -7.71
C VAL A 75 -8.37 -6.20 -8.94
N ASP A 76 -8.55 -5.64 -10.14
CA ASP A 76 -8.51 -6.42 -11.39
C ASP A 76 -7.09 -6.58 -11.96
N ARG A 77 -6.13 -5.80 -11.45
CA ARG A 77 -4.72 -5.80 -11.86
C ARG A 77 -3.82 -5.50 -10.67
N SER A 78 -2.55 -5.85 -10.78
CA SER A 78 -1.54 -5.43 -9.79
C SER A 78 -1.43 -3.91 -9.75
N MET A 79 -1.29 -3.40 -8.53
CA MET A 79 -1.20 -1.98 -8.23
C MET A 79 -0.15 -1.74 -7.15
N ALA A 80 0.48 -0.56 -7.17
CA ALA A 80 1.42 -0.13 -6.15
C ALA A 80 1.12 1.28 -5.68
N VAL A 81 1.49 1.56 -4.43
CA VAL A 81 1.57 2.90 -3.84
C VAL A 81 3.01 3.13 -3.41
N LEU A 82 3.51 4.33 -3.63
CA LEU A 82 4.77 4.79 -3.05
C LEU A 82 4.45 5.84 -2.00
N GLN A 83 4.68 5.51 -0.74
CA GLN A 83 4.54 6.47 0.35
C GLN A 83 5.86 6.65 1.09
N ARG A 84 6.12 7.90 1.49
CA ARG A 84 7.25 8.23 2.37
C ARG A 84 6.69 8.83 3.64
N TRP A 85 6.93 8.12 4.74
CA TRP A 85 6.76 8.65 6.08
C TRP A 85 7.99 9.53 6.40
N PRO A 86 7.82 10.85 6.60
CA PRO A 86 8.90 11.67 7.12
C PRO A 86 9.34 11.11 8.48
N ARG A 87 10.59 10.63 8.57
CA ARG A 87 11.15 10.28 9.88
C ARG A 87 11.12 11.54 10.77
N ARG A 88 10.77 11.32 12.04
CA ARG A 88 11.23 12.21 13.11
C ARG A 88 12.74 12.10 13.24
#